data_AF-A0A349PUZ5-F1
#
_entry.id   AF-A0A349PUZ5-F1
#
_cell.length_a   1.000
_cell.length_b   1.000
_cell.length_c   1.000
_cell.angle_alpha   90.00
_cell.angle_beta   90.00
_cell.angle_gamma   90.00
#
_symmetry.space_group_name_H-M   'P 1'
#
loop_
_entity.id
_entity.type
_entity.pdbx_description
1 polymer ?
#
loop_
_entity_poly.entity_id
_entity_poly.type
_entity_poly.pdbx_seq_one_letter_code
_entity_poly.pdbx_strand_id
1 'polypeptide(L)'
;VPFGGRYRVVDFMLSNMAGAGITDVGVVLHGNYQSLLDHIGSGKTWDMARKNGGLKLLPPFADARKFGVEEFRGKMEALSGVRSYLHEIRQKYVVLSDSDLIINLPLQKVLDAHIESGADITCVCTESGQFVENAT
;
A
#
# COMPACT_ATOMS: atom_id res chain seq x y z
N VAL A 1 -10.58 -8.13 5.22
CA VAL A 1 -10.87 -9.14 6.26
C VAL A 1 -11.05 -8.46 7.62
N PRO A 2 -12.13 -8.74 8.38
CA PRO A 2 -12.31 -8.25 9.76
C PRO A 2 -11.27 -8.83 10.73
N PHE A 3 -10.88 -8.08 11.75
CA PHE A 3 -9.93 -8.46 12.79
C PHE A 3 -10.34 -7.87 14.14
N GLY A 4 -10.29 -8.67 15.21
CA GLY A 4 -10.53 -8.18 16.57
C GLY A 4 -11.89 -7.49 16.78
N GLY A 5 -12.92 -7.88 16.02
CA GLY A 5 -14.30 -7.36 16.12
C GLY A 5 -14.55 -6.02 15.44
N ARG A 6 -13.67 -5.03 15.62
CA ARG A 6 -13.86 -3.66 15.07
C ARG A 6 -12.91 -3.30 13.93
N TYR A 7 -11.74 -3.92 13.88
CA TYR A 7 -10.69 -3.57 12.94
C TYR A 7 -10.80 -4.41 11.67
N ARG A 8 -10.03 -4.03 10.66
CA ARG A 8 -9.68 -4.86 9.52
C ARG A 8 -8.18 -4.94 9.38
N VAL A 9 -7.71 -5.98 8.69
CA VAL A 9 -6.26 -6.20 8.51
C VAL A 9 -5.55 -4.98 7.90
N VAL A 10 -6.20 -4.29 6.94
CA VAL A 10 -5.67 -3.06 6.33
C VAL A 10 -5.40 -1.93 7.33
N ASP A 11 -6.10 -1.91 8.47
CA ASP A 11 -5.96 -0.86 9.48
C ASP A 11 -4.57 -0.85 10.08
N PHE A 12 -3.89 -2.00 10.17
CA PHE A 12 -2.54 -2.10 10.73
C PHE A 12 -1.54 -1.34 9.87
N MET A 13 -1.54 -1.58 8.55
CA MET A 13 -0.63 -0.86 7.65
C MET A 13 -0.97 0.62 7.50
N LEU A 14 -2.25 0.98 7.42
CA LEU A 14 -2.65 2.39 7.40
C LEU A 14 -2.27 3.12 8.69
N SER A 15 -2.35 2.44 9.83
CA SER A 15 -1.94 3.00 11.13
C SER A 15 -0.42 3.12 11.24
N ASN A 16 0.35 2.16 10.72
CA ASN A 16 1.81 2.28 10.63
C ASN A 16 2.22 3.49 9.76
N MET A 17 1.58 3.66 8.61
CA MET A 17 1.84 4.78 7.70
C MET A 17 1.51 6.12 8.39
N ALA A 18 0.31 6.24 8.98
CA ALA A 18 -0.09 7.43 9.70
C ALA A 18 0.84 7.74 10.89
N GLY A 19 1.22 6.72 11.66
CA GLY A 19 2.13 6.83 12.79
C GLY A 19 3.55 7.27 12.39
N ALA A 20 3.96 7.01 11.16
CA ALA A 20 5.21 7.50 10.57
C ALA A 20 5.07 8.86 9.85
N GLY A 21 3.91 9.51 9.95
CA GLY A 21 3.67 10.80 9.30
C GLY A 21 3.46 10.71 7.78
N ILE A 22 3.24 9.52 7.24
CA ILE A 22 2.91 9.34 5.82
C ILE A 22 1.46 9.76 5.61
N THR A 23 1.25 10.79 4.79
CA THR A 23 -0.07 11.39 4.55
C THR A 23 -0.60 11.15 3.13
N ASP A 24 0.26 10.70 2.21
CA ASP A 24 -0.08 10.32 0.84
C ASP A 24 -0.03 8.80 0.71
N VAL A 25 -1.18 8.16 0.49
CA VAL A 25 -1.27 6.69 0.42
C VAL A 25 -2.08 6.29 -0.81
N GLY A 26 -1.49 5.47 -1.67
CA GLY A 26 -2.20 4.82 -2.78
C GLY A 26 -2.58 3.39 -2.40
N VAL A 27 -3.84 3.02 -2.58
CA VAL A 27 -4.33 1.65 -2.38
C VAL A 27 -4.68 1.04 -3.72
N VAL A 28 -3.89 0.07 -4.17
CA VAL A 28 -4.17 -0.67 -5.40
C VAL A 28 -5.30 -1.67 -5.13
N LEU A 29 -6.36 -1.58 -5.92
CA LEU A 29 -7.55 -2.40 -5.74
C LEU A 29 -7.50 -3.65 -6.61
N HIS A 30 -8.00 -4.77 -6.07
CA HIS A 30 -8.08 -6.06 -6.75
C HIS A 30 -9.35 -6.80 -6.34
N GLY A 31 -9.96 -7.56 -7.25
CA GLY A 31 -11.14 -8.36 -6.95
C GLY A 31 -12.35 -7.54 -6.46
N ASN A 32 -13.13 -8.12 -5.56
CA ASN A 32 -14.27 -7.46 -4.95
C ASN A 32 -13.84 -6.56 -3.78
N TYR A 33 -13.67 -5.26 -4.06
CA TYR A 33 -13.18 -4.26 -3.10
C TYR A 33 -14.26 -3.35 -2.52
N GLN A 34 -15.57 -3.57 -2.79
CA GLN A 34 -16.64 -2.67 -2.30
C GLN A 34 -16.62 -2.58 -0.76
N SER A 35 -16.49 -3.73 -0.10
CA SER A 35 -16.38 -3.79 1.35
C SER A 35 -15.16 -3.02 1.87
N LEU A 36 -14.03 -3.04 1.15
CA LEU A 36 -12.82 -2.29 1.52
C LEU A 36 -13.04 -0.79 1.37
N LEU A 37 -13.68 -0.37 0.28
CA LEU A 37 -14.07 1.02 0.04
C LEU A 37 -14.93 1.57 1.17
N ASP A 38 -15.98 0.85 1.54
CA ASP A 38 -16.91 1.27 2.60
C ASP A 38 -16.21 1.42 3.95
N HIS A 39 -15.18 0.60 4.20
CA HIS A 39 -14.42 0.62 5.45
C HIS A 39 -13.39 1.75 5.51
N ILE A 40 -12.62 1.95 4.44
CA ILE A 40 -11.59 3.00 4.39
C ILE A 40 -12.24 4.38 4.22
N GLY A 41 -13.33 4.44 3.44
CA GLY A 41 -14.06 5.67 3.13
C GLY A 41 -13.14 6.76 2.58
N SER A 42 -13.19 7.94 3.18
CA SER A 42 -12.34 9.08 2.81
C SER A 42 -10.94 9.07 3.41
N GLY A 43 -10.56 8.02 4.18
CA GLY A 43 -9.29 7.97 4.88
C GLY A 43 -9.18 8.92 6.09
N LYS A 44 -10.30 9.53 6.53
CA LYS A 44 -10.33 10.51 7.64
C LYS A 44 -9.75 9.95 8.94
N THR A 45 -9.95 8.65 9.22
CA THR A 45 -9.46 7.97 10.43
C THR A 45 -7.93 8.09 10.58
N TRP A 46 -7.21 8.18 9.47
CA TRP A 46 -5.74 8.26 9.43
C TRP A 46 -5.22 9.64 9.05
N ASP A 47 -6.07 10.68 9.12
CA ASP A 47 -5.74 12.05 8.69
C ASP A 47 -5.30 12.14 7.20
N MET A 48 -5.90 11.28 6.37
CA MET A 48 -5.64 11.17 4.93
C MET A 48 -6.79 11.74 4.08
N ALA A 49 -7.78 12.39 4.69
CA ALA A 49 -8.85 13.09 4.00
C ALA A 49 -8.41 14.52 3.60
N ARG A 50 -7.50 14.63 2.63
CA ARG A 50 -6.84 15.90 2.26
C ARG A 50 -7.23 16.35 0.85
N LYS A 51 -7.19 17.67 0.60
CA LYS A 51 -7.39 18.25 -0.74
C LYS A 51 -6.22 17.95 -1.67
N ASN A 52 -5.00 18.08 -1.14
CA ASN A 52 -3.76 17.75 -1.81
C ASN A 52 -3.14 16.56 -1.08
N GLY A 53 -2.88 15.49 -1.81
CA GLY A 53 -2.44 14.23 -1.23
C GLY A 53 -3.57 13.41 -0.65
N GLY A 54 -3.29 12.67 0.42
CA GLY A 54 -4.28 11.83 1.09
C GLY A 54 -4.38 10.41 0.56
N LEU A 55 -5.46 9.74 0.94
CA LEU A 55 -5.72 8.36 0.52
C LEU A 55 -6.36 8.35 -0.87
N LYS A 56 -5.71 7.66 -1.81
CA LYS A 56 -6.14 7.49 -3.19
C LYS A 56 -6.38 6.03 -3.49
N LEU A 57 -7.52 5.76 -4.12
CA LEU A 57 -7.87 4.43 -4.59
C LEU A 57 -7.37 4.31 -6.03
N LEU A 58 -6.56 3.30 -6.28
CA LEU A 58 -5.93 3.05 -7.57
C LEU A 58 -6.60 1.79 -8.15
N PRO A 59 -7.67 1.95 -8.95
CA PRO A 59 -8.34 0.79 -9.53
C PRO A 59 -7.39 0.01 -10.44
N PRO A 60 -7.63 -1.29 -10.64
CA PRO A 60 -6.79 -2.13 -11.47
C PRO A 60 -6.97 -1.69 -12.93
N PHE A 61 -6.13 -0.79 -13.41
CA PHE A 61 -6.07 -0.49 -14.83
C PHE A 61 -5.22 -1.56 -15.51
N ALA A 62 -5.90 -2.55 -16.07
CA ALA A 62 -5.32 -3.34 -17.14
C ALA A 62 -4.97 -2.39 -18.28
N ASP A 63 -3.79 -2.57 -18.86
CA ASP A 63 -3.35 -1.86 -20.05
C ASP A 63 -4.47 -1.82 -21.10
N ALA A 64 -5.01 -0.63 -21.38
CA ALA A 64 -6.13 -0.41 -22.31
C ALA A 64 -5.85 -0.91 -23.75
N ARG A 65 -4.63 -1.39 -24.01
CA ARG A 65 -4.20 -2.04 -25.25
C ARG A 65 -4.70 -3.48 -25.39
N LYS A 66 -5.20 -4.11 -24.32
CA LYS A 66 -5.85 -5.43 -24.38
C LYS A 66 -7.37 -5.26 -24.31
N PHE A 67 -8.07 -5.82 -25.30
CA PHE A 67 -9.53 -5.88 -25.29
C PHE A 67 -10.01 -6.75 -24.12
N GLY A 68 -10.38 -6.10 -23.02
CA GLY A 68 -10.88 -6.75 -21.80
C GLY A 68 -10.25 -6.17 -20.55
N VAL A 69 -11.05 -5.85 -19.54
CA VAL A 69 -10.56 -5.50 -18.19
C VAL A 69 -10.11 -6.82 -17.55
N GLU A 70 -8.90 -7.29 -17.86
CA GLU A 70 -8.30 -8.41 -17.14
C GLU A 70 -7.78 -7.91 -15.79
N GLU A 71 -8.12 -8.59 -14.69
CA GLU A 71 -7.48 -8.32 -13.40
C GLU A 71 -5.97 -8.57 -13.52
N PHE A 72 -5.16 -7.75 -12.86
CA PHE A 72 -3.71 -7.98 -12.85
C PHE A 72 -3.40 -9.35 -12.25
N ARG A 73 -2.44 -10.07 -12.83
CA ARG A 73 -2.11 -11.46 -12.47
C ARG A 73 -1.18 -11.57 -11.25
N GLY A 74 -0.60 -10.45 -10.84
CA GLY A 74 0.26 -10.37 -9.66
C GLY A 74 0.78 -8.96 -9.39
N LYS A 75 1.54 -8.82 -8.31
CA LYS A 75 1.99 -7.52 -7.77
C LYS A 75 2.80 -6.69 -8.76
N MET A 76 3.63 -7.31 -9.60
CA MET A 76 4.41 -6.59 -10.63
C MET A 76 3.53 -5.99 -11.73
N GLU A 77 2.48 -6.70 -12.14
CA GLU A 77 1.52 -6.19 -13.12
C GLU A 77 0.65 -5.08 -12.50
N ALA A 78 0.27 -5.24 -11.22
CA ALA A 78 -0.40 -4.20 -10.44
C ALA A 78 0.44 -2.92 -10.38
N LEU A 79 1.74 -3.04 -10.08
CA LEU A 79 2.68 -1.94 -10.01
C LEU A 79 2.87 -1.26 -11.37
N SER A 80 2.92 -2.05 -12.45
CA SER A 80 2.96 -1.51 -13.82
C SER A 80 1.69 -0.74 -14.18
N GLY A 81 0.52 -1.21 -13.74
CA GLY A 81 -0.76 -0.54 -13.98
C GLY A 81 -0.85 0.84 -13.33
N VAL A 82 -0.16 1.04 -12.20
CA VAL A 82 -0.11 2.33 -11.49
C VAL A 82 1.15 3.16 -11.80
N ARG A 83 1.92 2.78 -12.82
CA ARG A 83 3.18 3.47 -13.17
C ARG A 83 2.98 4.98 -13.43
N SER A 84 1.90 5.37 -14.11
CA SER A 84 1.61 6.79 -14.36
C SER A 84 1.42 7.58 -13.06
N TYR A 85 0.72 6.99 -12.09
CA TYR A 85 0.57 7.59 -10.76
C TYR A 85 1.94 7.77 -10.07
N LEU A 86 2.80 6.75 -10.12
CA LEU A 86 4.15 6.81 -9.54
C LEU A 86 5.06 7.85 -10.21
N HIS A 87 4.85 8.17 -11.49
CA HIS A 87 5.57 9.24 -12.17
C HIS A 87 5.08 10.66 -11.81
N GLU A 88 3.83 10.78 -11.34
CA GLU A 88 3.20 12.07 -11.02
C GLU A 88 3.39 12.51 -9.55
N ILE A 89 3.66 11.56 -8.65
CA ILE A 89 3.92 11.86 -7.24
C ILE A 89 5.23 12.64 -7.07
N ARG A 90 5.29 13.49 -6.05
CA ARG A 90 6.44 14.39 -5.77
C ARG A 90 7.33 13.87 -4.65
N GLN A 91 6.91 12.80 -3.98
CA GLN A 91 7.56 12.21 -2.83
C GLN A 91 8.87 11.58 -3.26
N LYS A 92 9.93 11.81 -2.47
CA LYS A 92 11.27 11.28 -2.76
C LYS A 92 11.38 9.77 -2.51
N TYR A 93 10.63 9.26 -1.55
CA TYR A 93 10.66 7.85 -1.15
C TYR A 93 9.25 7.27 -1.23
N VAL A 94 9.16 5.99 -1.59
CA VAL A 94 7.91 5.23 -1.67
C VAL A 94 8.04 4.00 -0.76
N VAL A 95 7.05 3.81 0.10
CA VAL A 95 6.88 2.57 0.88
C VAL A 95 5.89 1.69 0.13
N LEU A 96 6.35 0.53 -0.33
CA LEU A 96 5.49 -0.52 -0.88
C LEU A 96 5.23 -1.56 0.21
N SER A 97 3.96 -1.91 0.44
CA SER A 97 3.57 -2.87 1.48
C SER A 97 2.27 -3.57 1.10
N ASP A 98 2.12 -4.80 1.58
CA ASP A 98 0.89 -5.55 1.47
C ASP A 98 -0.13 -5.12 2.52
N SER A 99 -1.40 -5.10 2.14
CA SER A 99 -2.51 -4.67 3.01
C SER A 99 -3.03 -5.75 3.96
N ASP A 100 -2.49 -6.96 3.87
CA ASP A 100 -2.91 -8.15 4.61
C ASP A 100 -1.95 -8.51 5.78
N LEU A 101 -1.02 -7.61 6.11
CA LEU A 101 -0.07 -7.79 7.21
C LEU A 101 -0.61 -7.23 8.54
N ILE A 102 -0.58 -8.07 9.57
CA ILE A 102 -0.89 -7.69 10.95
C ILE A 102 0.42 -7.49 11.70
N ILE A 103 0.96 -6.27 11.66
CA ILE A 103 2.24 -5.93 12.29
C ILE A 103 2.27 -4.46 12.67
N ASN A 104 2.99 -4.14 13.76
CA ASN A 104 3.39 -2.77 14.07
C ASN A 104 4.83 -2.58 13.59
N LEU A 105 4.98 -1.89 12.46
CA LEU A 105 6.28 -1.68 11.83
C LEU A 105 6.71 -0.22 12.03
N PRO A 106 7.83 0.07 12.73
CA PRO A 106 8.31 1.44 12.91
C PRO A 106 8.90 1.98 11.60
N LEU A 107 8.03 2.35 10.65
CA LEU A 107 8.39 2.77 9.29
C LEU A 107 9.37 3.95 9.25
N GLN A 108 9.30 4.86 10.23
CA GLN A 108 10.27 5.96 10.33
C GLN A 108 11.70 5.42 10.50
N LYS A 109 11.91 4.41 11.34
CA LYS A 109 13.23 3.79 11.54
C LYS A 109 13.72 3.07 10.28
N VAL A 110 12.80 2.44 9.54
CA VAL A 110 13.12 1.79 8.25
C VAL A 110 13.56 2.82 7.22
N LEU A 111 12.87 3.96 7.15
CA LEU A 111 13.24 5.07 6.27
C LEU A 111 14.59 5.66 6.66
N ASP A 112 14.84 5.90 7.94
CA ASP A 112 16.11 6.43 8.43
C ASP A 112 17.27 5.50 8.05
N ALA A 113 17.09 4.18 8.25
CA ALA A 113 18.07 3.17 7.86
C ALA A 113 18.29 3.09 6.34
N HIS A 114 17.22 3.22 5.55
CA HIS A 114 17.31 3.30 4.08
C HIS A 114 18.17 4.49 3.64
N ILE A 115 17.90 5.68 4.20
CA ILE A 115 18.65 6.91 3.92
C ILE A 115 20.12 6.77 4.32
N GLU A 116 20.40 6.22 5.51
CA GLU A 116 21.76 6.03 6.01
C GLU A 116 22.54 5.02 5.16
N SER A 117 21.89 3.95 4.72
CA SER A 117 22.53 2.91 3.91
C SER A 117 22.90 3.37 2.50
N GLY A 118 22.22 4.39 1.95
CA GLY A 118 22.36 4.80 0.57
C GLY A 118 21.91 3.75 -0.46
N ALA A 119 21.17 2.72 -0.03
CA ALA A 119 20.68 1.67 -0.91
C ALA A 119 19.55 2.17 -1.83
N ASP A 120 19.45 1.62 -3.04
CA ASP A 120 18.33 1.92 -3.94
C ASP A 120 17.00 1.33 -3.42
N ILE A 121 17.07 0.15 -2.78
CA ILE A 121 15.92 -0.57 -2.23
C ILE A 121 16.29 -1.15 -0.87
N THR A 122 15.39 -1.00 0.11
CA THR A 122 15.49 -1.65 1.43
C THR A 122 14.30 -2.58 1.62
N CYS A 123 14.58 -3.86 1.87
CA CYS A 123 13.56 -4.86 2.18
C CYS A 123 13.50 -5.12 3.69
N VAL A 124 12.28 -5.14 4.23
CA VAL A 124 12.05 -5.51 5.64
C VAL A 124 11.75 -7.00 5.70
N CYS A 125 12.58 -7.75 6.41
CA CYS A 125 12.47 -9.20 6.54
C CYS A 125 12.35 -9.62 8.01
N THR A 126 11.69 -10.74 8.26
CA THR A 126 11.75 -11.42 9.56
C THR A 126 13.06 -12.19 9.69
N GLU A 127 13.50 -12.44 10.93
CA GLU A 127 14.76 -13.17 11.22
C GLU A 127 14.81 -14.57 10.59
N SER A 128 13.65 -15.22 10.40
CA SER A 128 13.59 -16.56 9.82
C SER A 128 13.85 -16.60 8.32
N GLY A 129 13.84 -15.45 7.62
CA GLY A 129 14.12 -15.37 6.17
C GLY A 129 13.17 -16.20 5.28
N GLN A 130 12.09 -16.75 5.84
CA GLN A 130 11.15 -17.59 5.11
C GLN A 130 10.27 -16.70 4.25
N PHE A 131 10.43 -16.81 2.93
CA PHE A 131 9.42 -16.36 1.99
C PHE A 131 8.16 -17.16 2.24
N VAL A 132 7.08 -16.49 2.66
CA VAL A 132 5.77 -17.12 2.71
C VAL A 132 5.30 -17.26 1.26
N GLU A 133 5.31 -18.48 0.71
CA GLU A 133 4.88 -18.79 -0.67
C GLU A 133 3.43 -18.35 -0.99
N ASN A 134 2.67 -17.92 0.02
CA ASN A 134 1.27 -17.50 -0.09
C ASN A 134 1.06 -16.00 0.11
N ALA A 135 2.01 -15.15 -0.28
CA ALA A 135 1.70 -13.74 -0.55
C ALA A 135 0.93 -13.66 -1.88
N THR A 136 -0.32 -14.14 -1.85
CA THR A 136 -1.22 -14.23 -3.01
C THR A 136 -1.72 -12.84 -3.38
#